data_AF-A0A9R0K2D4-F1
#
_entry.id   AF-A0A9R0K2D4-F1
#
_cell.length_a   1.000
_cell.length_b   1.000
_cell.length_c   1.000
_cell.angle_alpha   90.00
_cell.angle_beta   90.00
_cell.angle_gamma   90.00
#
_symmetry.space_group_name_H-M   'P 1'
#
loop_
_entity.id
_entity.type
_entity.pdbx_description
1 polymer ?
#
loop_
_entity_poly.entity_id
_entity_poly.type
_entity_poly.pdbx_seq_one_letter_code
_entity_poly.pdbx_strand_id
1 'polypeptide(L)'
;MAYYQYGRNILRQVVQDASGKRLDSWLHPLFFTGQGVRFRKLEVILTTNIDKLGKAGETVKVAPGFFRNYLMPKLLAVPNIDKFAYLVEEQRKIYQPIEEEEVKVVKESKEDMMKEYLAAAKRLDNGTVVSILYLSFC
;
A
#
# COMPACT_ATOMS: atom_id res chain seq x y z
N MET A 1 -26.61 -9.82 44.05
CA MET A 1 -25.92 -10.34 42.85
C MET A 1 -26.69 -10.17 41.53
N ALA A 2 -27.83 -9.46 41.49
CA ALA A 2 -28.62 -9.27 40.25
C ALA A 2 -28.29 -7.98 39.47
N TYR A 3 -27.77 -6.94 40.14
CA TYR A 3 -27.48 -5.64 39.53
C TYR A 3 -26.33 -5.67 38.48
N TYR A 4 -25.39 -6.62 38.61
CA TYR A 4 -24.32 -6.82 37.63
C TYR A 4 -24.77 -7.56 36.35
N GLN A 5 -25.86 -8.33 36.42
CA GLN A 5 -26.40 -9.04 35.26
C GLN A 5 -27.25 -8.11 34.38
N TYR A 6 -27.99 -7.18 34.99
CA TYR A 6 -28.73 -6.14 34.26
C TYR A 6 -27.80 -5.21 33.46
N GLY A 7 -26.65 -4.82 34.03
CA GLY A 7 -25.67 -3.99 33.32
C GLY A 7 -25.06 -4.65 32.08
N ARG A 8 -24.90 -5.99 32.08
CA ARG A 8 -24.34 -6.74 30.94
C ARG A 8 -25.24 -6.73 29.71
N ASN A 9 -26.55 -6.78 29.90
CA ASN A 9 -27.52 -6.82 28.79
C ASN A 9 -27.73 -5.44 28.17
N ILE A 10 -27.71 -4.38 28.99
CA ILE A 10 -27.84 -2.98 28.54
C ILE A 10 -26.62 -2.58 27.69
N LEU A 11 -25.40 -2.89 28.16
CA LEU A 11 -24.18 -2.59 27.41
C LEU A 11 -24.11 -3.37 26.09
N ARG A 12 -24.65 -4.59 26.04
CA ARG A 12 -24.69 -5.41 24.83
C ARG A 12 -25.65 -4.83 23.79
N GLN A 13 -26.79 -4.28 24.20
CA GLN A 13 -27.72 -3.53 23.33
C GLN A 13 -27.08 -2.24 22.80
N VAL A 14 -26.46 -1.43 23.66
CA VAL A 14 -25.79 -0.18 23.26
C VAL A 14 -24.68 -0.41 22.21
N VAL A 15 -23.92 -1.51 22.32
CA VAL A 15 -22.88 -1.86 21.34
C VAL A 15 -23.46 -2.39 20.01
N GLN A 16 -24.62 -3.05 20.04
CA GLN A 16 -25.30 -3.52 18.83
C GLN A 16 -25.98 -2.38 18.08
N ASP A 17 -26.53 -1.39 18.79
CA ASP A 17 -27.16 -0.21 18.21
C ASP A 17 -26.13 0.82 17.68
N ALA A 18 -24.88 0.74 18.16
CA ALA A 18 -23.74 1.52 17.67
C ALA A 18 -23.16 1.02 16.33
N SER A 19 -23.95 0.30 15.51
CA SER A 19 -23.64 0.04 14.10
C SER A 19 -23.69 1.31 13.23
N GLY A 20 -23.94 2.47 13.82
CA GLY A 20 -23.94 3.77 13.16
C GLY A 20 -23.22 4.84 13.97
N LYS A 21 -21.96 5.08 13.61
CA LYS A 21 -21.19 6.32 13.83
C LYS A 21 -20.55 6.53 15.23
N ARG A 22 -19.23 6.74 15.18
CA ARG A 22 -18.37 7.49 16.11
C ARG A 22 -18.38 7.05 17.58
N LEU A 23 -17.46 6.17 17.97
CA LEU A 23 -17.05 6.07 19.38
C LEU A 23 -15.62 5.53 19.59
N ASP A 24 -14.67 5.88 18.71
CA ASP A 24 -13.30 5.38 18.84
C ASP A 24 -12.40 6.22 19.78
N SER A 25 -12.91 7.30 20.38
CA SER A 25 -12.00 8.25 21.03
C SER A 25 -11.67 7.95 22.51
N TRP A 26 -12.48 7.20 23.27
CA TRP A 26 -12.26 7.03 24.73
C TRP A 26 -12.74 5.68 25.30
N LEU A 27 -12.50 4.57 24.60
CA LEU A 27 -12.78 3.23 25.15
C LEU A 27 -11.55 2.70 25.90
N HIS A 28 -11.58 2.76 27.24
CA HIS A 28 -10.49 2.29 28.11
C HIS A 28 -10.32 0.75 27.99
N PRO A 29 -9.09 0.21 27.88
CA PRO A 29 -8.81 -1.22 27.64
C PRO A 29 -9.48 -2.20 28.62
N LEU A 30 -9.81 -1.73 29.82
CA LEU A 30 -10.44 -2.53 30.89
C LEU A 30 -11.89 -2.94 30.60
N PHE A 31 -12.59 -2.27 29.68
CA PHE A 31 -13.94 -2.70 29.28
C PHE A 31 -13.93 -3.98 28.41
N PHE A 32 -12.81 -4.26 27.74
CA PHE A 32 -12.71 -5.40 26.82
C PHE A 32 -12.28 -6.72 27.48
N THR A 33 -11.65 -6.69 28.66
CA THR A 33 -11.20 -7.90 29.36
C THR A 33 -12.37 -8.74 29.86
N GLY A 34 -13.53 -8.14 30.15
CA GLY A 34 -14.70 -8.83 30.68
C GLY A 34 -15.82 -9.19 29.68
N GLN A 35 -15.78 -8.68 28.45
CA GLN A 35 -16.89 -8.82 27.49
C GLN A 35 -16.72 -9.97 26.47
N GLY A 36 -15.53 -10.56 26.35
CA GLY A 36 -15.27 -11.60 25.34
C GLY A 36 -15.33 -11.11 23.88
N VAL A 37 -15.63 -9.82 23.66
CA VAL A 37 -15.68 -9.18 22.35
C VAL A 37 -14.25 -8.85 21.93
N ARG A 38 -13.60 -9.80 21.26
CA ARG A 38 -12.31 -9.57 20.60
C ARG A 38 -12.60 -8.84 19.29
N PHE A 39 -12.27 -7.55 19.19
CA PHE A 39 -12.22 -6.88 17.89
C PHE A 39 -11.15 -7.56 17.04
N ARG A 40 -11.58 -8.37 16.06
CA ARG A 40 -10.67 -9.19 15.25
C ARG A 40 -10.08 -8.42 14.07
N LYS A 41 -10.67 -7.30 13.67
CA LYS A 41 -10.30 -6.55 12.46
C LYS A 41 -10.32 -5.04 12.72
N LEU A 42 -9.27 -4.37 12.29
CA LEU A 42 -8.98 -2.94 12.37
C LEU A 42 -8.85 -2.40 10.95
N GLU A 43 -9.43 -1.23 10.67
CA GLU A 43 -9.28 -0.56 9.38
C GLU A 43 -8.07 0.37 9.38
N VAL A 44 -7.22 0.23 8.37
CA VAL A 44 -5.98 1.00 8.20
C VAL A 44 -5.83 1.43 6.75
N ILE A 45 -5.17 2.57 6.54
CA ILE A 45 -4.80 3.10 5.23
C ILE A 45 -3.33 2.76 4.99
N LEU A 46 -3.02 2.13 3.86
CA LEU A 46 -1.64 1.82 3.50
C LEU A 46 -0.93 3.07 2.94
N THR A 47 0.29 3.34 3.38
CA THR A 47 1.12 4.42 2.82
C THR A 47 2.01 3.92 1.69
N THR A 48 2.41 2.65 1.77
CA THR A 48 3.30 1.99 0.81
C THR A 48 2.63 0.79 0.16
N ASN A 49 3.05 0.43 -1.06
CA ASN A 49 2.60 -0.79 -1.72
C ASN A 49 3.11 -2.03 -0.96
N ILE A 50 2.22 -2.99 -0.69
CA ILE A 50 2.55 -4.26 -0.03
C ILE A 50 1.90 -5.40 -0.81
N ASP A 51 2.70 -6.31 -1.36
CA ASP A 51 2.24 -7.38 -2.27
C ASP A 51 1.08 -8.22 -1.74
N LYS A 52 1.01 -8.42 -0.41
CA LYS A 52 -0.01 -9.25 0.25
C LYS A 52 -1.29 -8.49 0.64
N LEU A 53 -1.24 -7.17 0.72
CA LEU A 53 -2.36 -6.36 1.23
C LEU A 53 -3.01 -5.53 0.13
N GLY A 54 -2.21 -4.85 -0.70
CA GLY A 54 -2.73 -3.93 -1.71
C GLY A 54 -1.76 -2.80 -2.03
N LYS A 55 -2.29 -1.81 -2.74
CA LYS A 55 -1.55 -0.62 -3.17
C LYS A 55 -1.57 0.47 -2.10
N ALA A 56 -0.63 1.40 -2.22
CA ALA A 56 -0.58 2.62 -1.42
C ALA A 56 -1.89 3.43 -1.59
N GLY A 57 -2.44 3.91 -0.48
CA GLY A 57 -3.68 4.67 -0.40
C GLY A 57 -4.95 3.83 -0.26
N GLU A 58 -4.87 2.49 -0.29
CA GLU A 58 -6.04 1.63 -0.10
C GLU A 58 -6.37 1.45 1.40
N THR A 59 -7.67 1.39 1.71
CA THR A 59 -8.20 1.06 3.04
C THR A 59 -8.37 -0.44 3.19
N VAL A 60 -7.65 -1.04 4.14
CA VAL A 60 -7.62 -2.51 4.35
C VAL A 60 -7.98 -2.87 5.79
N LYS A 61 -8.71 -3.99 5.94
CA LYS A 61 -9.04 -4.58 7.25
C LYS A 61 -7.96 -5.57 7.69
N VAL A 62 -7.19 -5.21 8.73
CA VAL A 62 -6.08 -6.00 9.28
C VAL A 62 -6.31 -6.42 10.73
N ALA A 63 -5.61 -7.43 11.22
CA ALA A 63 -5.64 -7.75 12.65
C ALA A 63 -4.93 -6.65 13.47
N PRO A 64 -5.42 -6.26 14.66
CA PRO A 64 -4.81 -5.20 15.46
C PRO A 64 -3.37 -5.53 15.89
N GLY A 65 -3.07 -6.82 16.12
CA GLY A 65 -1.70 -7.27 16.42
C GLY A 65 -0.75 -7.11 15.24
N PHE A 66 -1.23 -7.35 14.02
CA PHE A 66 -0.43 -7.15 12.81
C PHE A 66 -0.14 -5.66 12.59
N PHE A 67 -1.13 -4.79 12.81
CA PHE A 67 -0.91 -3.34 12.76
C PHE A 67 0.14 -2.88 13.77
N ARG A 68 0.00 -3.23 15.05
CA ARG A 68 0.90 -2.77 16.13
C ARG A 68 2.32 -3.30 16.01
N ASN A 69 2.49 -4.56 15.61
CA ASN A 69 3.80 -5.21 15.62
C ASN A 69 4.58 -5.04 14.32
N TYR A 70 3.89 -4.85 13.19
CA TYR A 70 4.52 -4.85 11.87
C TYR A 70 4.32 -3.54 11.11
N LEU A 71 3.07 -3.10 10.95
CA LEU A 71 2.77 -1.94 10.09
C LEU A 71 3.15 -0.61 10.76
N MET A 72 2.85 -0.46 12.04
CA MET A 72 3.07 0.78 12.79
C MET A 72 4.56 1.11 12.99
N PRO A 73 5.43 0.17 13.44
CA PRO A 73 6.84 0.48 13.65
C PRO A 73 7.58 0.77 12.33
N LYS A 74 7.10 0.19 11.23
CA LYS A 74 7.67 0.39 9.89
C LYS A 74 7.01 1.53 9.11
N LEU A 75 6.02 2.21 9.68
CA LEU A 75 5.29 3.32 9.05
C LEU A 75 4.64 2.97 7.69
N LEU A 76 4.24 1.70 7.52
CA LEU A 76 3.65 1.18 6.27
C LEU A 76 2.13 1.41 6.18
N ALA A 77 1.50 1.72 7.31
CA ALA A 77 0.07 1.99 7.37
C ALA A 77 -0.25 2.95 8.52
N VAL A 78 -1.37 3.66 8.38
CA VAL A 78 -1.90 4.64 9.33
C VAL A 78 -3.34 4.22 9.69
N PRO A 79 -3.81 4.42 10.94
CA PRO A 79 -5.19 4.11 11.27
C PRO A 79 -6.17 4.95 10.44
N ASN A 80 -7.31 4.38 10.09
CA ASN A 80 -8.37 5.06 9.35
C ASN A 80 -9.09 6.10 10.23
N ILE A 81 -8.50 7.28 10.36
CA ILE A 81 -9.09 8.45 11.01
C ILE A 81 -9.19 9.53 9.95
N ASP A 82 -10.31 10.28 9.92
CA ASP A 82 -10.58 11.33 8.93
C ASP A 82 -9.38 12.27 8.68
N LYS A 83 -8.67 12.65 9.75
CA LYS A 83 -7.46 13.50 9.66
C LYS A 83 -6.33 12.85 8.86
N PHE A 84 -6.10 11.56 9.08
CA PHE A 84 -5.04 10.84 8.39
C PHE A 84 -5.42 10.51 6.95
N ALA A 85 -6.70 10.24 6.68
CA ALA A 85 -7.18 10.06 5.32
C ALA A 85 -6.89 11.30 4.45
N TYR A 86 -7.23 12.48 4.97
CA TYR A 86 -6.95 13.75 4.31
C TYR A 86 -5.45 13.96 4.04
N LEU A 87 -4.59 13.71 5.04
CA LEU A 87 -3.14 13.85 4.88
C LEU A 87 -2.56 12.89 3.84
N VAL A 88 -3.05 11.65 3.79
CA VAL A 88 -2.61 10.66 2.79
C VAL A 88 -3.04 11.09 1.39
N GLU A 89 -4.24 11.65 1.23
CA GLU A 89 -4.70 12.20 -0.05
C GLU A 89 -3.85 13.38 -0.52
N GLU A 90 -3.49 14.31 0.38
CA GLU A 90 -2.60 15.43 0.06
C GLU A 90 -1.21 14.96 -0.36
N GLN A 91 -0.61 14.03 0.40
CA GLN A 91 0.68 13.44 0.06
C GLN A 91 0.62 12.79 -1.33
N ARG A 92 -0.43 12.03 -1.61
CA ARG A 92 -0.59 11.35 -2.90
C ARG A 92 -0.63 12.34 -4.07
N LYS A 93 -1.34 13.47 -3.93
CA LYS A 93 -1.39 14.51 -4.98
C LYS A 93 -0.01 15.09 -5.30
N ILE A 94 0.88 15.17 -4.29
CA ILE A 94 2.24 15.70 -4.47
C ILE A 94 3.15 14.68 -5.15
N TYR A 95 3.06 13.39 -4.81
CA TYR A 95 3.96 12.35 -5.34
C TYR A 95 3.55 11.80 -6.71
N GLN A 96 2.26 11.80 -7.05
CA GLN A 96 1.76 11.35 -8.36
C GLN A 96 2.45 11.99 -9.58
N PRO A 97 2.63 13.32 -9.66
CA PRO A 97 3.30 13.92 -10.83
C PRO A 97 4.77 13.50 -10.96
N ILE A 98 5.47 13.32 -9.83
CA ILE A 98 6.90 13.00 -9.79
C ILE A 98 7.15 11.58 -10.31
N GLU A 99 6.35 10.60 -9.88
CA GLU A 99 6.48 9.21 -10.32
C GLU A 99 6.20 9.05 -11.83
N GLU A 100 5.25 9.80 -12.38
CA GLU A 100 4.95 9.75 -13.81
C GLU A 100 6.08 10.33 -14.67
N GLU A 101 6.71 11.41 -14.21
CA GLU A 101 7.85 12.04 -14.88
C GLU A 101 9.08 11.12 -14.85
N GLU A 102 9.42 10.55 -13.69
CA GLU A 102 10.54 9.61 -13.57
C GLU A 102 10.33 8.35 -14.42
N VAL A 103 9.12 7.77 -14.44
CA VAL A 103 8.83 6.58 -15.25
C VAL A 103 8.91 6.88 -16.75
N LYS A 104 8.52 8.07 -17.21
CA LYS A 104 8.65 8.48 -18.62
C LYS A 104 10.11 8.63 -19.01
N VAL A 105 10.89 9.37 -18.22
CA VAL A 105 12.33 9.60 -18.48
C VAL A 105 13.13 8.29 -18.45
N VAL A 106 12.81 7.37 -17.54
CA VAL A 106 13.48 6.06 -17.45
C VAL A 106 13.10 5.14 -18.62
N LYS A 107 11.89 5.25 -19.18
CA LYS A 107 11.49 4.48 -20.36
C LYS A 107 12.17 5.01 -21.62
N GLU A 108 12.13 6.33 -21.82
CA GLU A 108 12.77 7.00 -22.96
C GLU A 108 14.28 6.70 -23.00
N SER A 109 14.97 6.85 -21.87
CA SER A 109 16.41 6.53 -21.79
C SER A 109 16.73 5.06 -22.10
N LYS A 110 15.92 4.09 -21.64
CA LYS A 110 16.14 2.66 -21.96
C LYS A 110 15.90 2.36 -23.44
N GLU A 111 14.89 2.96 -24.04
CA GLU A 111 14.57 2.80 -25.46
C GLU A 111 15.67 3.39 -26.33
N ASP A 112 16.22 4.54 -25.96
CA ASP A 112 17.30 5.18 -26.72
C ASP A 112 18.61 4.39 -26.64
N MET A 113 18.98 3.92 -25.44
CA MET A 113 20.12 3.01 -25.28
C MET A 113 19.95 1.73 -26.12
N MET A 114 18.75 1.13 -26.13
CA MET A 114 18.45 -0.07 -26.94
C MET A 114 18.61 0.20 -28.45
N LYS A 115 18.14 1.34 -28.95
CA LYS A 115 18.29 1.73 -30.35
C LYS A 115 19.76 1.86 -30.75
N GLU A 116 20.60 2.41 -29.88
CA GLU A 116 22.04 2.53 -30.13
C GLU A 116 22.72 1.16 -30.25
N TYR A 117 22.43 0.24 -29.34
CA TYR A 117 22.94 -1.14 -29.40
C TYR A 117 22.52 -1.85 -30.70
N LEU A 118 21.25 -1.70 -31.10
CA LEU A 118 20.75 -2.27 -32.37
C LEU A 118 21.43 -1.65 -33.59
N ALA A 119 21.68 -0.35 -33.57
CA ALA A 119 22.39 0.33 -34.66
C ALA A 119 23.86 -0.12 -34.74
N ALA A 120 24.53 -0.35 -33.61
CA ALA A 120 25.89 -0.89 -33.58
C ALA A 120 25.95 -2.33 -34.13
N ALA A 121 25.01 -3.20 -33.74
CA ALA A 121 24.92 -4.57 -34.26
C ALA A 121 24.76 -4.59 -35.79
N LYS A 122 23.82 -3.79 -36.34
CA LYS A 122 23.62 -3.68 -37.80
C LYS A 122 24.88 -3.22 -38.56
N ARG A 123 25.70 -2.34 -37.96
CA ARG A 123 26.97 -1.90 -38.58
C ARG A 123 27.98 -3.04 -38.65
N LEU A 124 28.05 -3.89 -37.63
CA LEU A 124 28.93 -5.06 -37.60
C LEU A 124 28.48 -6.12 -38.61
N ASP A 125 27.17 -6.38 -38.71
CA ASP A 125 26.60 -7.33 -39.67
C ASP A 125 26.88 -6.89 -41.12
N ASN A 126 26.76 -5.59 -41.41
CA ASN A 126 27.07 -5.08 -42.74
C ASN A 126 28.58 -5.16 -43.06
N GLY A 127 29.45 -4.96 -42.06
CA GLY A 127 30.90 -5.05 -42.24
C GLY A 127 31.41 -6.48 -42.45
N THR A 128 30.80 -7.46 -41.78
CA THR A 128 31.14 -8.89 -41.97
C THR A 128 30.68 -9.42 -43.32
N VAL A 129 29.52 -9.00 -43.82
CA VAL A 129 29.06 -9.39 -45.17
C VAL A 129 30.00 -8.85 -46.25
N VAL A 130 30.52 -7.62 -46.09
CA VAL A 130 31.50 -7.04 -47.01
C VAL A 130 32.83 -7.79 -46.95
N SER A 131 33.34 -8.13 -45.76
CA SER A 131 34.60 -8.87 -45.64
C SER A 131 34.50 -10.32 -46.17
N ILE A 132 33.36 -10.99 -45.98
CA ILE A 132 33.10 -12.33 -46.53
C ILE A 132 33.01 -12.29 -48.07
N LEU A 133 32.38 -11.26 -48.64
CA LEU A 133 32.29 -11.09 -50.10
C LEU A 133 33.64 -10.82 -50.75
N TYR A 134 34.50 -10.00 -50.13
CA TYR A 134 35.84 -9.73 -50.63
C TYR A 134 36.75 -10.97 -50.59
N LEU A 135 36.62 -11.82 -49.57
CA LEU A 135 37.41 -13.05 -49.45
C LEU A 135 36.96 -14.16 -50.42
N SER A 136 35.71 -14.13 -50.88
CA SER A 136 35.19 -15.08 -51.89
C SER A 136 35.47 -14.65 -53.34
N PHE A 137 35.91 -13.40 -53.57
CA PHE A 137 36.20 -12.85 -54.89
C PHE A 137 37.71 -12.81 -55.25
N CYS A 138 38.57 -13.32 -54.36
CA CYS A 138 40.01 -13.54 -54.60
C CYS A 138 40.27 -15.04 -54.84
#